data_AF-A0A7L1N3H9-F1
#
_entry.id   AF-A0A7L1N3H9-F1
#
_cell.length_a   1.000
_cell.length_b   1.000
_cell.length_c   1.000
_cell.angle_alpha   90.00
_cell.angle_beta   90.00
_cell.angle_gamma   90.00
#
_symmetry.space_group_name_H-M   'P 1'
#
loop_
_entity.id
_entity.type
_entity.pdbx_description
1 polymer ?
#
loop_
_entity_poly.entity_id
_entity_poly.type
_entity_poly.pdbx_seq_one_letter_code
_entity_poly.pdbx_strand_id
1 'polypeptide(L)' 'MFWYQQPPRKPLKLIASTSTWMQNSYEEGYSETKFEIRKGNSDSVMTIKNVTSKDTATYFCAASDR' A
#
# COMPACT_ATOMS: atom_id res chain seq x y z
N MET A 1 6.69 0.23 -7.23
CA MET A 1 5.22 0.00 -7.32
C MET A 1 4.54 0.91 -6.32
N PHE A 2 3.25 1.15 -6.48
CA PHE A 2 2.47 2.00 -5.60
C PHE A 2 1.27 1.21 -5.07
N TRP A 3 0.93 1.45 -3.81
CA TRP A 3 -0.23 0.86 -3.15
C TRP A 3 -1.20 1.96 -2.75
N TYR A 4 -2.46 1.78 -3.10
CA TYR A 4 -3.52 2.74 -2.80
C TYR A 4 -4.67 2.07 -2.06
N GLN A 5 -5.39 2.87 -1.28
CA GLN A 5 -6.71 2.51 -0.76
C GLN A 5 -7.75 3.55 -1.13
N GLN A 6 -8.96 3.06 -1.38
CA GLN A 6 -10.15 3.86 -1.57
C GLN A 6 -11.25 3.40 -0.60
N PRO A 7 -11.40 4.05 0.55
CA PRO A 7 -12.53 3.80 1.43
C PRO A 7 -13.86 4.18 0.76
N PRO A 8 -15.00 3.61 1.20
CA PRO A 8 -16.31 3.95 0.65
C PRO A 8 -16.57 5.46 0.65
N ARG A 9 -16.94 6.00 -0.52
CA ARG A 9 -17.26 7.43 -0.72
C ARG A 9 -16.11 8.39 -0.37
N LYS A 10 -14.86 7.93 -0.37
CA LYS A 10 -13.66 8.74 -0.15
C LYS A 10 -12.78 8.74 -1.40
N PRO A 11 -11.94 9.78 -1.59
CA PRO A 11 -10.97 9.80 -2.66
C PRO A 11 -9.95 8.68 -2.49
N LEU A 12 -9.33 8.29 -3.60
CA LEU A 12 -8.18 7.38 -3.61
C LEU A 12 -7.02 8.02 -2.84
N LYS A 13 -6.38 7.25 -1.96
CA LYS A 13 -5.21 7.69 -1.18
C LYS A 13 -4.04 6.76 -1.44
N LEU A 14 -2.86 7.34 -1.64
CA LEU A 14 -1.61 6.58 -1.65
C LEU A 14 -1.32 6.11 -0.21
N ILE A 15 -1.02 4.83 -0.07
CA ILE A 15 -0.55 4.23 1.19
C ILE A 15 0.97 4.34 1.22
N ALA A 16 1.61 3.80 0.18
CA ALA A 16 3.05 3.72 0.10
C ALA A 16 3.55 3.54 -1.33
N SER A 17 4.78 4.00 -1.54
CA SER A 17 5.58 3.70 -2.73
C SER A 17 6.71 2.75 -2.36
N THR A 18 6.98 1.79 -3.25
CA THR A 18 7.95 0.72 -3.02
C THR A 18 8.98 0.63 -4.13
N SER A 19 10.22 0.33 -3.75
CA SER A 19 11.34 0.11 -4.65
C SER A 19 12.07 -1.17 -4.26
N THR A 20 12.75 -1.81 -5.20
CA THR A 20 13.48 -3.06 -4.97
C THR A 20 14.68 -2.88 -4.03
N TRP A 21 15.26 -1.68 -4.01
CA TRP A 21 16.55 -1.41 -3.37
C TRP A 21 16.46 -0.45 -2.19
N MET A 22 15.31 0.14 -1.94
CA MET A 22 15.08 1.11 -0.88
C MET A 22 13.93 0.66 0.01
N GLN A 23 13.91 1.19 1.23
CA GLN A 23 12.78 1.02 2.12
C GLN A 23 11.50 1.61 1.51
N ASN A 24 10.37 1.02 1.88
CA ASN A 24 9.06 1.52 1.48
C ASN A 24 8.84 2.93 2.06
N SER A 25 8.35 3.85 1.24
CA SER A 25 7.98 5.20 1.67
C SER A 25 6.47 5.24 1.89
N TYR A 26 6.04 5.51 3.12
CA TYR A 26 4.64 5.60 3.52
C TYR A 26 4.17 7.04 3.58
N GLU A 27 2.93 7.28 3.17
CA GLU A 27 2.25 8.56 3.35
C GLU A 27 1.86 8.79 4.81
N GLU A 28 1.54 10.04 5.15
CA GLU A 28 1.13 10.42 6.50
C GLU A 28 -0.10 9.59 6.97
N GLY A 29 0.00 9.03 8.17
CA GLY A 29 -1.03 8.18 8.76
C GLY A 29 -0.96 6.70 8.36
N TYR A 30 0.02 6.32 7.53
CA TYR A 30 0.32 4.92 7.20
C TYR A 30 1.66 4.50 7.79
N SER A 31 1.80 3.19 8.04
CA SER A 31 3.01 2.62 8.59
C SER A 31 3.13 1.15 8.25
N GLU A 32 4.36 0.65 8.25
CA GLU A 32 4.68 -0.77 8.06
C GLU A 32 4.10 -1.67 9.17
N THR A 33 3.83 -1.10 10.35
CA THR A 33 3.18 -1.83 11.45
C THR A 33 1.75 -2.24 11.11
N LYS A 34 1.07 -1.50 10.24
CA LYS A 34 -0.30 -1.79 9.77
C LYS A 34 -0.31 -2.37 8.35
N PHE A 35 0.46 -1.79 7.44
CA PHE A 35 0.53 -2.16 6.03
C PHE A 35 1.95 -2.64 5.72
N GLU A 36 2.23 -3.92 5.96
CA GLU A 36 3.55 -4.48 5.61
C GLU A 36 3.59 -4.72 4.10
N ILE A 37 4.61 -4.17 3.41
CA ILE A 37 4.75 -4.37 1.97
C ILE A 37 6.06 -5.06 1.66
N ARG A 38 5.98 -6.14 0.89
CA ARG A 38 7.13 -6.86 0.33
C ARG A 38 7.14 -6.67 -1.19
N LYS A 39 8.23 -6.14 -1.71
CA LYS A 39 8.45 -6.00 -3.16
C LYS A 39 9.42 -7.08 -3.61
N GLY A 40 8.96 -8.01 -4.44
CA GLY A 40 9.82 -8.95 -5.15
C GLY A 40 10.34 -8.35 -6.45
N ASN A 41 10.84 -9.15 -7.39
CA ASN A 41 11.29 -8.62 -8.68
C ASN A 41 10.11 -8.25 -9.58
N SER A 42 9.16 -9.19 -9.78
CA SER A 42 8.01 -9.04 -10.67
C SER A 42 6.68 -8.77 -9.95
N ASP A 43 6.65 -8.87 -8.63
CA ASP A 43 5.45 -8.78 -7.82
C ASP A 43 5.62 -7.82 -6.64
N SER A 44 4.49 -7.48 -6.03
CA SER A 44 4.44 -6.82 -4.72
C SER A 44 3.26 -7.38 -3.96
N VAL A 45 3.49 -7.64 -2.67
CA VAL A 45 2.48 -8.16 -1.75
C VAL A 45 2.34 -7.16 -0.61
N MET A 46 1.10 -6.72 -0.35
CA MET A 46 0.77 -5.91 0.82
C MET A 46 -0.05 -6.74 1.80
N THR A 47 0.45 -6.88 3.02
CA THR A 47 -0.20 -7.55 4.14
C THR A 47 -0.75 -6.51 5.10
N ILE A 48 -2.08 -6.51 5.27
CA ILE A 48 -2.75 -5.65 6.24
C ILE A 48 -2.81 -6.40 7.58
N LYS A 49 -2.09 -5.89 8.58
CA LYS A 49 -2.03 -6.49 9.93
C LYS A 49 -3.24 -6.05 10.76
N ASN A 50 -3.67 -6.92 11.68
CA ASN A 50 -4.74 -6.62 12.65
C ASN A 50 -5.97 -5.99 11.97
N VAL A 51 -6.53 -6.67 10.96
CA VAL A 51 -7.65 -6.15 10.16
C VAL A 51 -8.86 -5.86 11.03
N THR A 52 -9.48 -4.70 10.81
CA THR A 52 -10.69 -4.23 11.48
C THR A 52 -11.69 -3.73 10.44
N SER A 53 -12.93 -3.43 10.88
CA SER A 53 -13.94 -2.82 10.00
C SER A 53 -13.50 -1.48 9.39
N LYS A 54 -12.57 -0.76 10.03
CA LYS A 54 -12.03 0.52 9.54
C LYS A 54 -11.15 0.35 8.30
N ASP A 55 -10.65 -0.85 8.04
CA ASP A 55 -9.83 -1.19 6.87
C ASP A 55 -10.68 -1.56 5.65
N THR A 56 -12.00 -1.38 5.71
CA THR A 56 -12.88 -1.60 4.56
C THR A 56 -12.58 -0.57 3.48
N ALA A 57 -11.96 -1.01 2.39
CA ALA A 57 -11.63 -0.20 1.24
C ALA A 57 -11.42 -1.08 -0.01
N THR A 58 -11.47 -0.46 -1.18
CA THR A 58 -10.91 -1.06 -2.39
C THR A 58 -9.41 -0.76 -2.41
N TYR A 59 -8.59 -1.80 -2.54
CA TYR A 59 -7.13 -1.67 -2.59
C TYR A 59 -6.63 -1.85 -4.02
N PHE A 60 -5.73 -0.96 -4.44
CA PHE A 60 -5.16 -0.99 -5.78
C PHE A 60 -3.64 -1.07 -5.71
N CYS A 61 -3.05 -1.86 -6.59
CA CYS A 61 -1.63 -1.78 -6.90
C CYS A 61 -1.45 -1.10 -8.26
N ALA A 62 -0.38 -0.32 -8.38
CA ALA A 62 0.05 0.26 -9.65
C ALA A 62 1.54 0.01 -9.88
N ALA A 63 1.86 -0.44 -11.08
CA ALA A 63 3.23 -0.43 -11.59
C ALA A 63 3.44 0.87 -12.37
N SER A 64 4.58 1.51 -12.17
CA SER A 64 5.06 2.53 -13.11
C SER A 64 6.06 1.85 -14.01
N ASP A 65 5.78 1.89 -15.31
CA ASP A 65 6.72 1.55 -16.36
C ASP A 65 7.66 2.76 -16.49
N ARG A 66 8.90 2.64 -16.02
CA ARG A 66 9.95 3.62 -16.30
C ARG A 66 11.11 2.88 -16.95
#